data_AF-A0A7V4N2F9-F1
#
_entry.id   AF-A0A7V4N2F9-F1
#
_cell.length_a   1.000
_cell.length_b   1.000
_cell.length_c   1.000
_cell.angle_alpha   90.00
_cell.angle_beta   90.00
_cell.angle_gamma   90.00
#
_symmetry.space_group_name_H-M   'P 1'
#
loop_
_entity.id
_entity.type
_entity.pdbx_description
1 polymer ?
#
loop_
_entity_poly.entity_id
_entity_poly.type
_entity_poly.pdbx_seq_one_letter_code
_entity_poly.pdbx_strand_id
1 'polypeptide(L)'
;MALIERTSNPALNEKIFLQASSLTGTEETMTIQGAVNKTLILTFLLLCSAAVTWSMTFRLFQGGEQAGMLGGLIIGSVIGGMITALVTIFKKEWSGYTAPLYA
;
A
#
# COMPACT_ATOMS: atom_id res chain seq x y z
N MET A 1 -15.23 -4.37 -32.43
CA MET A 1 -14.57 -3.57 -31.37
C MET A 1 -15.01 -4.16 -30.04
N ALA A 2 -14.18 -4.63 -29.11
CA ALA A 2 -12.74 -4.87 -29.08
C ALA A 2 -12.49 -6.00 -28.04
N LEU A 3 -11.50 -6.85 -28.30
CA LEU A 3 -11.12 -8.05 -27.55
C LEU A 3 -10.46 -7.71 -26.18
N ILE A 4 -11.22 -7.27 -25.17
CA ILE A 4 -10.73 -7.13 -23.78
C ILE A 4 -11.24 -8.27 -22.87
N GLU A 5 -12.14 -9.12 -23.35
CA GLU A 5 -12.92 -10.03 -22.48
C GLU A 5 -12.21 -11.29 -21.97
N ARG A 6 -10.91 -11.52 -22.25
CA ARG A 6 -10.24 -12.78 -21.85
C ARG A 6 -8.87 -12.61 -21.20
N THR A 7 -8.75 -11.73 -20.23
CA THR A 7 -7.59 -11.75 -19.33
C THR A 7 -7.80 -12.72 -18.17
N SER A 8 -6.86 -13.65 -17.97
CA SER A 8 -6.85 -14.55 -16.80
C SER A 8 -6.44 -13.85 -15.50
N ASN A 9 -6.13 -12.54 -15.56
CA ASN A 9 -5.78 -11.76 -14.39
C ASN A 9 -7.02 -11.58 -13.49
N PRO A 10 -7.03 -12.12 -12.26
CA PRO A 10 -8.17 -12.01 -11.34
C PRO A 10 -8.56 -10.56 -11.02
N ALA A 11 -7.62 -9.61 -11.11
CA ALA A 11 -7.88 -8.19 -10.89
C ALA A 11 -8.55 -7.48 -12.07
N LEU A 12 -8.43 -8.02 -13.28
CA LEU A 12 -8.94 -7.42 -14.52
C LEU A 12 -10.04 -8.28 -15.16
N ASN A 13 -10.79 -9.04 -14.36
CA ASN A 13 -11.88 -9.86 -14.86
C ASN A 13 -13.17 -9.03 -15.05
N GLU A 14 -13.99 -9.43 -16.03
CA GLU A 14 -15.31 -8.86 -16.33
C GLU A 14 -16.19 -8.63 -15.08
N LYS A 15 -16.20 -9.58 -14.13
CA LYS A 15 -16.97 -9.45 -12.87
C LYS A 15 -16.60 -8.20 -12.08
N ILE A 16 -15.31 -7.84 -12.05
CA ILE A 16 -14.82 -6.65 -11.33
C ILE A 16 -15.30 -5.37 -12.04
N PHE A 17 -15.29 -5.35 -13.37
CA PHE A 17 -15.75 -4.21 -14.15
C PHE A 17 -17.25 -4.00 -14.05
N LEU A 18 -18.04 -5.07 -14.06
CA LEU A 18 -19.49 -5.01 -13.85
C LEU A 18 -19.85 -4.52 -12.44
N GLN A 19 -19.10 -4.96 -11.43
CA GLN A 19 -19.27 -4.45 -10.06
C GLN A 19 -18.85 -2.98 -9.95
N ALA A 20 -17.77 -2.57 -10.61
CA ALA A 20 -17.33 -1.17 -10.62
C ALA A 20 -18.35 -0.25 -11.32
N SER A 21 -18.95 -0.71 -12.43
CA SER A 21 -19.98 0.06 -13.13
C SER A 21 -21.28 0.16 -12.32
N SER A 22 -21.66 -0.90 -11.58
CA SER A 22 -22.86 -0.87 -10.73
C SER A 22 -22.76 0.05 -9.52
N LEU A 23 -21.54 0.43 -9.12
CA LEU A 23 -21.29 1.42 -8.06
C LEU A 23 -21.45 2.86 -8.56
N THR A 24 -21.55 3.09 -9.88
CA THR A 24 -21.70 4.44 -10.46
C THR A 24 -23.08 5.01 -10.10
N GLY A 25 -23.16 5.78 -9.00
CA GLY A 25 -24.39 6.37 -8.48
C GLY A 25 -24.70 6.06 -7.02
N THR A 26 -23.88 5.23 -6.35
CA THR A 26 -23.95 5.10 -4.89
C THR A 26 -23.11 6.17 -4.19
N GLU A 27 -23.55 6.62 -3.01
CA GLU A 27 -22.82 7.60 -2.18
C GLU A 27 -21.46 7.06 -1.68
N GLU A 28 -21.16 5.79 -1.90
CA GLU A 28 -19.89 5.14 -1.56
C GLU A 28 -18.78 5.33 -2.61
N THR A 29 -19.05 6.01 -3.72
CA THR A 29 -18.03 6.27 -4.75
C THR A 29 -17.03 7.35 -4.31
N MET A 30 -15.73 7.06 -4.45
CA MET A 30 -14.68 7.98 -4.02
C MET A 30 -14.64 9.23 -4.91
N THR A 31 -14.72 10.40 -4.31
CA THR A 31 -14.56 11.67 -5.03
C THR A 31 -13.10 11.88 -5.43
N ILE A 32 -12.86 12.64 -6.51
CA ILE A 32 -11.50 13.01 -6.93
C ILE A 32 -10.75 13.73 -5.80
N GLN A 33 -11.42 14.65 -5.11
CA GLN A 33 -10.83 15.36 -3.97
C GLN A 33 -10.47 14.42 -2.82
N GLY A 34 -11.34 13.44 -2.52
CA GLY A 34 -11.05 12.39 -1.56
C GLY A 34 -9.82 11.57 -1.96
N ALA A 35 -9.71 11.18 -3.23
CA ALA A 35 -8.57 10.42 -3.75
C ALA A 35 -7.26 11.19 -3.63
N VAL A 36 -7.27 12.48 -3.99
CA VAL A 36 -6.12 13.37 -3.85
C VAL A 36 -5.68 13.47 -2.39
N ASN A 37 -6.62 13.75 -1.47
CA ASN A 37 -6.27 13.92 -0.07
C ASN A 37 -5.71 12.64 0.57
N LYS A 38 -6.32 11.47 0.29
CA LYS A 38 -5.81 10.19 0.81
C LYS A 38 -4.42 9.86 0.25
N THR A 39 -4.19 10.09 -1.03
CA THR A 39 -2.88 9.86 -1.65
C THR A 39 -1.82 10.78 -1.05
N LEU A 40 -2.13 12.05 -0.80
CA LEU A 40 -1.21 12.98 -0.15
C LEU A 40 -0.85 12.54 1.27
N ILE A 41 -1.83 12.15 2.08
CA ILE A 41 -1.60 11.68 3.46
C ILE A 41 -0.72 10.43 3.46
N LEU A 42 -1.02 9.45 2.60
CA LEU A 42 -0.23 8.22 2.51
C LEU A 42 1.18 8.49 2.00
N THR A 43 1.35 9.40 1.03
CA THR A 43 2.68 9.81 0.55
C THR A 43 3.47 10.50 1.65
N PHE A 44 2.83 11.35 2.45
CA PHE A 44 3.48 12.01 3.58
C PHE A 44 3.97 11.01 4.63
N LEU A 45 3.11 10.04 5.01
CA LEU A 45 3.49 8.96 5.92
C LEU A 45 4.69 8.17 5.40
N LEU A 46 4.66 7.80 4.11
CA LEU A 46 5.75 7.09 3.45
C LEU A 46 7.07 7.88 3.48
N LEU A 47 7.02 9.19 3.26
CA LEU A 47 8.22 10.04 3.34
C LEU A 47 8.76 10.12 4.77
N CYS A 48 7.90 10.20 5.78
CA CYS A 48 8.32 10.14 7.19
C CYS A 48 9.00 8.81 7.53
N SER A 49 8.38 7.69 7.14
CA SER A 49 8.93 6.33 7.31
C SER A 49 10.30 6.19 6.61
N ALA A 50 10.42 6.72 5.39
CA ALA A 50 11.67 6.75 4.65
C ALA A 50 12.75 7.60 5.36
N ALA A 51 12.40 8.81 5.82
CA ALA A 51 13.34 9.69 6.51
C ALA A 51 13.92 9.04 7.78
N VAL A 52 13.09 8.35 8.56
CA VAL A 52 13.54 7.60 9.75
C VAL A 52 14.50 6.48 9.34
N THR A 53 14.11 5.66 8.35
CA THR A 53 14.91 4.53 7.87
C THR A 53 16.29 4.96 7.37
N TRP A 54 16.34 6.04 6.58
CA TRP A 54 17.60 6.60 6.09
C TRP A 54 18.43 7.21 7.22
N SER A 55 17.82 7.88 8.20
CA SER A 55 18.55 8.42 9.36
C SER A 55 19.24 7.33 10.20
N MET A 56 18.56 6.20 10.42
CA MET A 56 19.13 5.03 11.11
C MET A 56 20.29 4.42 10.31
N THR A 57 20.12 4.35 9.00
CA THR A 57 21.13 3.81 8.07
C THR A 57 22.39 4.68 8.07
N PHE A 58 22.26 6.02 7.98
CA PHE A 58 23.40 6.94 8.05
C PHE A 58 24.19 6.84 9.37
N ARG A 59 23.50 6.67 10.50
CA ARG A 59 24.15 6.47 11.81
C ARG A 59 24.98 5.18 11.86
N LEU A 60 24.54 4.14 11.16
CA LEU A 60 25.30 2.89 11.04
C LEU A 60 26.62 3.10 10.30
N PHE A 61 26.58 3.82 9.18
CA PHE A 61 27.77 4.11 8.36
C PHE A 61 28.81 4.98 9.07
N GLN A 62 28.41 5.75 10.10
CA GLN A 62 29.31 6.59 10.89
C GLN A 62 29.96 5.86 12.08
N GLY A 63 29.85 4.52 12.16
CA GLY A 63 30.51 3.71 13.20
C GLY A 63 29.63 3.33 14.39
N GLY A 64 28.31 3.45 14.27
CA GLY A 64 27.38 2.96 15.28
C GLY A 64 27.34 1.43 15.34
N GLU A 65 27.62 0.85 16.51
CA GLU A 65 27.57 -0.60 16.75
C GLU A 65 26.12 -1.11 16.89
N GLN A 66 25.34 -1.05 15.80
CA GLN A 66 23.92 -1.43 15.81
C GLN A 66 23.52 -2.33 14.63
N ALA A 67 24.49 -2.93 13.93
CA ALA A 67 24.26 -3.72 12.72
C ALA A 67 23.30 -4.91 12.94
N GLY A 68 23.37 -5.58 14.09
CA GLY A 68 22.46 -6.69 14.43
C GLY A 68 21.00 -6.25 14.59
N MET A 69 20.78 -5.07 15.20
CA MET A 69 19.43 -4.51 15.37
C MET A 69 18.80 -4.11 14.03
N LEU A 70 19.59 -3.50 13.13
CA LEU A 70 19.09 -3.16 11.79
C LEU A 70 18.79 -4.40 10.95
N GLY A 71 19.60 -5.45 11.02
CA GLY A 71 19.33 -6.71 10.32
C GLY A 71 17.97 -7.32 10.70
N GLY A 72 17.67 -7.33 12.00
CA GLY A 72 16.36 -7.78 12.50
C GLY A 72 15.20 -6.89 12.04
N LEU A 73 15.38 -5.56 12.05
CA LEU A 73 14.37 -4.62 11.58
C LEU A 73 14.10 -4.74 10.08
N ILE A 74 15.12 -5.00 9.25
CA ILE A 74 14.96 -5.20 7.79
C ILE A 74 14.18 -6.48 7.51
N ILE A 75 14.54 -7.60 8.14
CA ILE A 75 13.83 -8.86 7.95
C ILE A 75 12.39 -8.73 8.45
N GLY A 76 12.21 -8.10 9.61
CA GLY A 76 10.89 -7.82 10.19
C GLY A 76 10.03 -6.93 9.29
N SER A 77 10.60 -5.88 8.70
CA SER A 77 9.87 -4.95 7.83
C SER A 77 9.52 -5.57 6.48
N VAL A 78 10.40 -6.40 5.89
CA VAL A 78 10.11 -7.12 4.65
C VAL A 78 8.95 -8.10 4.85
N ILE A 79 9.00 -8.90 5.91
CA ILE A 79 7.94 -9.89 6.19
C ILE A 79 6.65 -9.17 6.60
N GLY A 80 6.74 -8.19 7.50
CA GLY A 80 5.59 -7.42 7.98
C GLY A 80 4.90 -6.62 6.85
N GLY A 81 5.69 -5.96 5.99
CA GLY A 81 5.21 -5.25 4.83
C GLY A 81 4.53 -6.18 3.83
N MET A 82 5.13 -7.34 3.53
CA MET A 82 4.54 -8.35 2.65
C MET A 82 3.20 -8.87 3.19
N ILE A 83 3.12 -9.20 4.48
CA ILE A 83 1.86 -9.65 5.10
C ILE A 83 0.81 -8.54 5.02
N THR A 84 1.16 -7.31 5.36
CA THR A 84 0.24 -6.17 5.34
C THR A 84 -0.27 -5.90 3.91
N ALA A 85 0.59 -6.04 2.90
CA ALA A 85 0.21 -5.95 1.49
C ALA A 85 -0.80 -7.04 1.11
N LEU A 86 -0.54 -8.30 1.48
CA LEU A 86 -1.46 -9.42 1.19
C LEU A 86 -2.83 -9.21 1.86
N VAL A 87 -2.84 -8.78 3.13
CA VAL A 87 -4.10 -8.46 3.83
C VAL A 87 -4.86 -7.35 3.10
N THR A 88 -4.17 -6.30 2.65
CA THR A 88 -4.80 -5.19 1.92
C THR A 88 -5.42 -5.64 0.59
N ILE A 89 -4.75 -6.54 -0.14
CA ILE A 89 -5.21 -7.04 -1.45
C ILE A 89 -6.45 -7.92 -1.30
N PHE A 90 -6.43 -8.87 -0.37
CA PHE A 90 -7.51 -9.86 -0.22
C PHE A 90 -8.66 -9.37 0.66
N LYS A 91 -8.39 -8.48 1.63
CA LYS A 91 -9.38 -7.96 2.59
C LYS A 91 -9.56 -6.45 2.41
N LYS A 92 -10.14 -6.07 1.28
CA LYS A 92 -10.30 -4.67 0.82
C LYS A 92 -11.05 -3.77 1.81
N GLU A 93 -11.99 -4.31 2.57
CA GLU A 93 -12.73 -3.58 3.62
C GLU A 93 -11.81 -3.02 4.71
N TRP A 94 -10.63 -3.63 4.90
CA TRP A 94 -9.65 -3.20 5.89
C TRP A 94 -8.62 -2.21 5.34
N SER A 95 -8.73 -1.85 4.05
CA SER A 95 -7.82 -0.91 3.39
C SER A 95 -7.71 0.44 4.09
N GLY A 96 -8.78 0.89 4.78
CA GLY A 96 -8.75 2.10 5.59
C GLY A 96 -7.71 2.10 6.72
N TYR A 97 -7.41 0.91 7.28
CA TYR A 97 -6.43 0.74 8.35
C TYR A 97 -5.10 0.22 7.83
N THR A 98 -5.13 -0.68 6.85
CA THR A 98 -3.90 -1.32 6.35
C THR A 98 -3.13 -0.44 5.38
N ALA A 99 -3.77 0.51 4.69
CA ALA A 99 -3.05 1.44 3.80
C ALA A 99 -2.13 2.40 4.58
N PRO A 100 -2.57 3.06 5.68
CA PRO A 100 -1.66 3.84 6.52
C PRO A 100 -0.60 2.99 7.23
N LEU A 101 -0.89 1.73 7.55
CA LEU A 101 0.07 0.82 8.18
C LEU A 101 1.17 0.38 7.20
N TYR A 102 0.83 0.22 5.93
CA TYR A 102 1.78 -0.18 4.88
C TYR A 102 2.67 0.97 4.41
N ALA A 103 2.16 2.21 4.42
CA ALA A 103 2.88 3.42 4.01
C ALA A 103 4.03 3.77 4.96
#